data_AF-A0A2V5PPZ5-F1
#
_entry.id   AF-A0A2V5PPZ5-F1
#
_cell.length_a   1.000
_cell.length_b   1.000
_cell.length_c   1.000
_cell.angle_alpha   90.00
_cell.angle_beta   90.00
_cell.angle_gamma   90.00
#
_symmetry.space_group_name_H-M   'P 1'
#
loop_
_entity.id
_entity.type
_entity.pdbx_description
1 polymer ?
#
loop_
_entity_poly.entity_id
_entity_poly.type
_entity_poly.pdbx_seq_one_letter_code
_entity_poly.pdbx_strand_id
1 'polypeptide(L)'
;MSGVFWMNPSLAWWLLPVTVSLLLSAALSVYSSRVSFGRAFRKWWLFMVPEELFFTEVLERLRKSMEQRGRNRRAHDGFLRAVNDPFANAVHIALLRGKSPRSLNARARNSDLRRKAMAQGPGSLSQSDKAQLLRDAESMAALHFEVRQIRDSSLAQQWGVIAFH
;
A
#
# COMPACT_ATOMS: atom_id res chain seq x y z
N MET A 1 20.97 -37.44 16.66
CA MET A 1 22.29 -37.51 15.98
C MET A 1 23.33 -38.24 16.84
N SER A 2 22.92 -39.32 17.53
CA SER A 2 23.77 -40.00 18.53
C SER A 2 24.39 -41.31 18.01
N GLY A 3 23.85 -41.88 16.91
CA GLY A 3 24.27 -43.18 16.39
C GLY A 3 25.52 -43.17 15.49
N VAL A 4 25.92 -42.01 14.93
CA VAL A 4 27.05 -41.93 13.99
C VAL A 4 28.41 -41.81 14.69
N PHE A 5 28.45 -41.24 15.89
CA PHE A 5 29.69 -41.07 16.66
C PHE A 5 30.30 -42.41 17.11
N TRP A 6 29.51 -43.47 17.22
CA TRP A 6 29.97 -44.77 17.71
C TRP A 6 30.57 -45.70 16.64
N MET A 7 30.28 -45.47 15.35
CA MET A 7 30.74 -46.36 14.27
C MET A 7 31.98 -45.87 13.53
N ASN A 8 32.30 -44.57 13.54
CA ASN A 8 33.54 -44.05 12.95
C ASN A 8 33.86 -42.61 13.42
N PRO A 9 34.66 -42.43 14.49
CA PRO A 9 34.97 -41.10 15.04
C PRO A 9 35.68 -40.18 14.04
N SER A 10 36.44 -40.73 13.09
CA SER A 10 37.12 -39.98 12.03
C SER A 10 36.14 -39.27 11.08
N LEU A 11 34.99 -39.88 10.78
CA LEU A 11 33.97 -39.30 9.88
C LEU A 11 33.21 -38.16 10.57
N ALA A 12 33.01 -38.26 11.89
CA ALA A 12 32.37 -37.22 12.68
C ALA A 12 33.19 -35.92 12.70
N TRP A 13 34.52 -36.03 12.82
CA TRP A 13 35.43 -34.88 12.71
C TRP A 13 35.37 -34.21 11.33
N TRP A 14 35.17 -34.97 10.25
CA TRP A 14 35.00 -34.43 8.90
C TRP A 14 33.64 -33.78 8.65
N LEU A 15 32.57 -34.23 9.31
CA LEU A 15 31.21 -33.69 9.16
C LEU A 15 30.90 -32.52 10.09
N LEU A 16 31.70 -32.31 11.14
CA LEU A 16 31.56 -31.20 12.07
C LEU A 16 31.60 -29.82 11.39
N PRO A 17 32.57 -29.49 10.50
CA PRO A 17 32.63 -28.19 9.85
C PRO A 17 31.36 -27.85 9.05
N VAL A 18 30.80 -28.84 8.35
CA VAL A 18 29.60 -28.68 7.52
C VAL A 18 28.36 -28.49 8.38
N THR A 19 28.18 -29.34 9.39
CA THR A 19 26.99 -29.27 10.27
C THR A 19 26.99 -28.03 11.16
N VAL A 20 28.14 -27.63 11.68
CA VAL A 20 28.32 -26.39 12.45
C VAL A 20 28.01 -25.16 11.57
N SER A 21 28.51 -25.14 10.33
CA SER A 21 28.21 -24.04 9.39
C SER A 21 26.73 -23.93 9.05
N LEU A 22 26.03 -25.06 8.89
CA LEU A 22 24.59 -25.11 8.65
C LEU A 22 23.78 -24.58 9.85
N LEU A 23 24.17 -24.97 11.07
CA LEU A 23 23.52 -24.50 12.29
C LEU A 23 23.73 -22.99 12.48
N LEU A 24 24.96 -22.52 12.24
CA LEU A 24 25.32 -21.10 12.27
C LEU A 24 24.56 -20.30 11.21
N SER A 25 24.40 -20.82 10.00
CA SER A 25 23.61 -20.18 8.93
C SER A 25 22.16 -19.96 9.34
N ALA A 26 21.51 -20.97 9.92
CA ALA A 26 20.13 -20.84 10.41
C ALA A 26 20.02 -19.80 11.54
N ALA A 27 20.93 -19.82 12.51
CA ALA A 27 20.98 -18.85 13.59
C ALA A 27 21.25 -17.42 13.07
N LEU A 28 22.17 -17.26 12.13
CA LEU A 28 22.52 -15.98 11.50
C LEU A 28 21.35 -15.42 10.69
N SER A 29 20.61 -16.28 9.98
CA SER A 29 19.40 -15.88 9.23
C SER A 29 18.32 -15.32 10.18
N VAL A 30 18.06 -16.02 11.29
CA VAL A 30 17.10 -15.53 12.31
C VAL A 30 17.58 -14.24 12.97
N TYR A 31 18.89 -14.11 13.23
CA TYR A 31 19.46 -12.94 13.88
C TYR A 31 19.51 -11.73 12.96
N SER A 32 19.88 -11.92 11.69
CA SER A 32 19.92 -10.88 10.66
C SER A 32 18.51 -10.42 10.24
N SER A 33 17.50 -11.28 10.38
CA SER A 33 16.10 -10.94 10.08
C SER A 33 15.47 -10.03 11.16
N ARG A 34 16.12 -9.86 12.32
CA ARG A 34 15.60 -8.98 13.37
C ARG A 34 15.84 -7.51 13.03
N VAL A 35 14.74 -6.77 12.91
CA VAL A 35 14.66 -5.30 12.72
C VAL A 35 15.48 -4.50 13.75
N SER A 36 15.87 -5.11 14.88
CA SER A 36 16.77 -4.49 15.88
C SER A 36 18.19 -4.28 15.35
N PHE A 37 18.75 -5.25 14.61
CA PHE A 37 20.09 -5.11 14.03
C PHE A 37 20.10 -4.09 12.89
N GLY A 38 19.13 -4.15 11.99
CA GLY A 38 18.97 -3.13 10.93
C GLY A 38 18.86 -1.71 11.50
N ARG A 39 18.15 -1.52 12.62
CA ARG A 39 18.08 -0.22 13.31
C ARG A 39 19.40 0.19 13.98
N ALA A 40 20.17 -0.76 14.51
CA ALA A 40 21.50 -0.49 15.07
C ALA A 40 22.52 -0.12 13.97
N PHE A 41 22.54 -0.84 12.85
CA PHE A 41 23.35 -0.51 11.68
C PHE A 41 23.00 0.85 11.10
N ARG A 42 21.71 1.20 11.05
CA ARG A 42 21.24 2.55 10.66
C ARG A 42 21.75 3.64 11.61
N LYS A 43 21.79 3.38 12.93
CA LYS A 43 22.39 4.30 13.91
C LYS A 43 23.90 4.47 13.72
N TRP A 44 24.57 3.45 13.20
CA TRP A 44 25.99 3.45 12.89
C TRP A 44 26.29 3.92 11.46
N TRP A 45 25.28 4.43 10.73
CA TRP A 45 25.40 4.96 9.36
C TRP A 45 25.91 3.95 8.33
N LEU A 46 25.96 2.66 8.67
CA LEU A 46 26.27 1.61 7.73
C LEU A 46 25.07 1.42 6.80
N PHE A 47 25.29 1.54 5.49
CA PHE A 47 24.28 1.45 4.42
C PHE A 47 23.30 2.62 4.28
N MET A 48 23.58 3.79 4.88
CA MET A 48 22.76 4.97 4.67
C MET A 48 23.22 5.74 3.42
N VAL A 49 22.28 5.99 2.51
CA VAL A 49 22.53 6.76 1.28
C VAL A 49 22.51 8.27 1.64
N PRO A 50 23.36 9.13 1.03
CA PRO A 50 23.42 10.57 1.34
C PRO A 50 22.06 11.29 1.34
N GLU A 51 21.10 10.86 0.51
CA GLU A 51 19.73 11.39 0.45
C GLU A 51 18.89 11.09 1.71
N GLU A 52 19.27 10.11 2.53
CA GLU A 52 18.66 9.87 3.85
C GLU A 52 19.25 10.79 4.95
N LEU A 53 20.41 11.38 4.69
CA LEU A 53 21.16 12.21 5.63
C LEU A 53 20.90 13.69 5.40
N PHE A 54 20.82 14.07 4.13
CA PHE A 54 20.45 15.39 3.68
C PHE A 54 19.09 15.29 3.00
N PHE A 55 18.03 15.59 3.76
CA PHE A 55 16.70 15.72 3.19
C PHE A 55 16.76 16.78 2.08
N THR A 56 16.70 16.32 0.84
CA THR A 56 16.60 17.23 -0.31
C THR A 56 15.33 18.05 -0.17
N GLU A 57 15.35 19.30 -0.60
CA GLU A 57 14.21 20.22 -0.51
C GLU A 57 12.89 19.60 -1.03
N VAL A 58 13.00 18.74 -2.06
CA VAL A 58 11.89 17.96 -2.63
C VAL A 58 11.23 17.03 -1.59
N LEU A 59 12.02 16.30 -0.80
CA LEU A 59 11.53 15.40 0.24
C LEU A 59 10.89 16.17 1.39
N GLU A 60 11.42 17.33 1.75
CA GLU A 60 10.85 18.19 2.79
C GLU A 60 9.52 18.81 2.34
N ARG A 61 9.44 19.29 1.10
CA ARG A 61 8.20 19.77 0.47
C ARG A 61 7.15 18.66 0.38
N LEU A 62 7.56 17.45 0.00
CA LEU A 62 6.68 16.27 -0.03
C LEU A 62 6.15 15.95 1.37
N ARG A 63 7.01 15.98 2.38
CA ARG A 63 6.62 15.71 3.77
C ARG A 63 5.64 16.76 4.30
N LYS A 64 5.92 18.05 4.10
CA LYS A 64 5.01 19.15 4.48
C LYS A 64 3.65 19.03 3.78
N SER A 65 3.66 18.70 2.48
CA SER A 65 2.44 18.42 1.69
C SER A 65 1.64 17.25 2.27
N MET A 66 2.32 16.15 2.62
CA MET A 66 1.69 14.97 3.23
C MET A 66 1.12 15.26 4.62
N GLU A 67 1.82 16.03 5.44
CA GLU A 67 1.36 16.44 6.78
C GLU A 67 0.14 17.38 6.70
N GLN A 68 0.12 18.34 5.77
CA GLN A 68 -1.04 19.19 5.50
C GLN A 68 -2.25 18.38 5.01
N ARG A 69 -2.04 17.42 4.09
CA ARG A 69 -3.10 16.51 3.61
C ARG A 69 -3.65 15.63 4.73
N GLY A 70 -2.78 15.16 5.65
CA GLY A 70 -3.17 14.39 6.83
C GLY A 70 -4.09 15.16 7.79
N ARG A 71 -3.96 16.49 7.89
CA ARG A 71 -4.86 17.33 8.71
C ARG A 71 -6.24 17.52 8.06
N ASN A 72 -6.31 17.48 6.73
CA ASN A 72 -7.56 17.56 5.97
C ASN A 72 -8.35 16.24 5.89
N ARG A 73 -7.95 15.21 6.66
CA ARG A 73 -8.62 13.90 6.77
C ARG A 73 -10.06 13.93 7.31
N ARG A 74 -10.60 15.11 7.64
CA ARG A 74 -11.99 15.34 8.03
C ARG A 74 -12.95 15.38 6.83
N ALA A 75 -12.66 14.65 5.75
CA ALA A 75 -13.72 14.34 4.79
C ALA A 75 -14.78 13.51 5.54
N HIS A 76 -15.93 14.12 5.83
CA HIS A 76 -17.02 13.49 6.57
C HIS A 76 -17.62 12.28 5.82
N ASP A 77 -17.32 12.12 4.52
CA ASP A 77 -17.75 10.98 3.70
C ASP A 77 -16.57 10.03 3.41
N GLY A 78 -16.67 8.80 3.93
CA GLY A 78 -15.68 7.74 3.71
C GLY A 78 -15.55 7.31 2.26
N PHE A 79 -16.60 7.44 1.45
CA PHE A 79 -16.55 7.16 0.01
C PHE A 79 -15.67 8.18 -0.72
N LEU A 80 -15.88 9.48 -0.46
CA LEU A 80 -15.05 10.54 -1.05
C LEU A 80 -13.59 10.38 -0.64
N ARG A 81 -13.33 10.03 0.62
CA ARG A 81 -11.97 9.75 1.08
C ARG A 81 -11.34 8.59 0.32
N ALA A 82 -12.08 7.47 0.16
CA ALA A 82 -11.59 6.30 -0.56
C ALA A 82 -11.36 6.57 -2.06
N VAL A 83 -12.07 7.54 -2.65
CA VAL A 83 -11.87 7.95 -4.04
C VAL A 83 -10.74 8.98 -4.18
N ASN A 84 -10.63 9.97 -3.29
CA ASN A 84 -9.72 11.10 -3.49
C ASN A 84 -8.31 10.89 -2.92
N ASP A 85 -8.21 10.25 -1.75
CA ASP A 85 -6.92 10.03 -1.08
C ASP A 85 -6.20 8.84 -1.74
N PRO A 86 -5.06 9.06 -2.43
CA PRO A 86 -4.36 7.97 -3.12
C PRO A 86 -3.89 6.85 -2.18
N PHE A 87 -3.57 7.16 -0.92
CA PHE A 87 -3.19 6.12 0.04
C PHE A 87 -4.41 5.32 0.50
N ALA A 88 -5.51 6.00 0.82
CA ALA A 88 -6.76 5.32 1.19
C ALA A 88 -7.29 4.45 0.05
N ASN A 89 -7.27 4.96 -1.20
CA ASN A 89 -7.66 4.23 -2.39
C ASN A 89 -6.79 2.99 -2.62
N ALA A 90 -5.45 3.14 -2.56
CA ALA A 90 -4.52 2.03 -2.76
C ALA A 90 -4.68 0.93 -1.70
N VAL A 91 -4.78 1.31 -0.43
CA VAL A 91 -5.02 0.35 0.67
C VAL A 91 -6.38 -0.34 0.48
N HIS A 92 -7.42 0.41 0.15
CA HIS A 92 -8.76 -0.14 -0.09
C HIS A 92 -8.77 -1.16 -1.24
N ILE A 93 -8.20 -0.82 -2.40
CA ILE A 93 -8.08 -1.71 -3.56
C ILE A 93 -7.25 -2.97 -3.21
N ALA A 94 -6.15 -2.81 -2.48
CA ALA A 94 -5.33 -3.94 -2.04
C ALA A 94 -6.12 -4.89 -1.13
N LEU A 95 -6.92 -4.36 -0.20
CA LEU A 95 -7.78 -5.14 0.69
C LEU A 95 -8.93 -5.84 -0.04
N LEU A 96 -9.38 -5.31 -1.18
CA LEU A 96 -10.34 -6.01 -2.05
C LEU A 96 -9.74 -7.25 -2.70
N ARG A 97 -8.41 -7.40 -2.75
CA ARG A 97 -7.71 -8.58 -3.30
C ARG A 97 -8.13 -8.90 -4.74
N GLY A 98 -8.29 -7.86 -5.57
CA GLY A 98 -8.71 -8.02 -6.97
C GLY A 98 -10.17 -8.46 -7.16
N LYS A 99 -11.02 -8.35 -6.13
CA LYS A 99 -12.46 -8.56 -6.29
C LYS A 99 -13.03 -7.55 -7.29
N SER A 100 -13.55 -8.09 -8.39
CA SER A 100 -14.34 -7.40 -9.40
C SER A 100 -15.58 -8.25 -9.68
N PRO A 101 -16.73 -7.65 -10.05
CA PRO A 101 -17.92 -8.39 -10.42
C PRO A 101 -17.62 -9.41 -11.53
N ARG A 102 -18.11 -10.65 -11.34
CA ARG A 102 -17.92 -11.73 -12.31
C ARG A 102 -18.86 -11.64 -13.52
N SER A 103 -20.06 -11.11 -13.33
CA SER A 103 -21.06 -11.01 -14.41
C SER A 103 -20.92 -9.71 -15.20
N LEU A 104 -21.12 -9.80 -16.53
CA LEU A 104 -21.12 -8.63 -17.42
C LEU A 104 -22.18 -7.61 -17.00
N ASN A 105 -23.37 -8.07 -16.58
CA ASN A 105 -24.45 -7.19 -16.12
C ASN A 105 -24.06 -6.39 -14.87
N ALA A 106 -23.32 -7.00 -13.93
CA ALA A 106 -22.86 -6.29 -12.73
C ALA A 106 -21.77 -5.27 -13.06
N ARG A 107 -20.86 -5.58 -14.00
CA ARG A 107 -19.86 -4.63 -14.49
C ARG A 107 -20.52 -3.46 -15.22
N ALA A 108 -21.50 -3.72 -16.08
CA ALA A 108 -22.27 -2.70 -16.78
C ALA A 108 -22.99 -1.78 -15.79
N ARG A 109 -23.67 -2.36 -14.79
CA ARG A 109 -24.32 -1.58 -13.72
C ARG A 109 -23.34 -0.70 -12.97
N ASN A 110 -22.16 -1.22 -12.59
CA ASN A 110 -21.13 -0.41 -11.94
C ASN A 110 -20.63 0.72 -12.84
N SER A 111 -20.45 0.45 -14.14
CA SER A 111 -20.07 1.47 -15.12
C SER A 111 -21.11 2.57 -15.23
N ASP A 112 -22.40 2.23 -15.22
CA ASP A 112 -23.50 3.20 -15.25
C ASP A 112 -23.53 4.06 -14.00
N LEU A 113 -23.30 3.45 -12.82
CA LEU A 113 -23.19 4.18 -11.55
C LEU A 113 -22.00 5.14 -11.54
N ARG A 114 -20.83 4.74 -12.05
CA ARG A 114 -19.68 5.65 -12.19
C ARG A 114 -20.00 6.81 -13.12
N ARG A 115 -20.58 6.52 -14.30
CA ARG A 115 -20.96 7.56 -15.28
C ARG A 115 -21.95 8.56 -14.67
N LYS A 116 -22.95 8.08 -13.92
CA LYS A 116 -23.88 8.92 -13.17
C LYS A 116 -23.15 9.80 -12.16
N ALA A 117 -22.25 9.23 -11.37
CA ALA A 117 -21.47 9.95 -10.37
C ALA A 117 -20.56 11.02 -10.99
N MET A 118 -19.94 10.74 -12.14
CA MET A 118 -19.10 11.69 -12.86
C MET A 118 -19.91 12.81 -13.52
N ALA A 119 -21.16 12.54 -13.93
CA ALA A 119 -22.02 13.55 -14.56
C ALA A 119 -22.75 14.44 -13.54
N GLN A 120 -23.21 13.87 -12.42
CA GLN A 120 -24.11 14.53 -11.47
C GLN A 120 -23.49 14.71 -10.07
N GLY A 121 -22.23 14.28 -9.91
CA GLY A 121 -21.51 14.30 -8.65
C GLY A 121 -21.83 13.13 -7.72
N PRO A 122 -21.07 13.02 -6.62
CA PRO A 122 -21.14 11.91 -5.67
C PRO A 122 -22.41 11.90 -4.81
N GLY A 123 -23.11 13.04 -4.73
CA GLY A 123 -24.41 13.17 -4.04
C GLY A 123 -25.57 12.50 -4.76
N SER A 124 -25.43 12.20 -6.06
CA SER A 124 -26.42 11.50 -6.86
C SER A 124 -26.49 9.99 -6.59
N LEU A 125 -25.50 9.45 -5.86
CA LEU A 125 -25.39 8.04 -5.50
C LEU A 125 -26.06 7.79 -4.15
N SER A 126 -26.92 6.76 -4.10
CA SER A 126 -27.45 6.26 -2.84
C SER A 126 -26.35 5.59 -2.00
N GLN A 127 -26.60 5.37 -0.72
CA GLN A 127 -25.65 4.65 0.15
C GLN A 127 -25.39 3.22 -0.35
N SER A 128 -26.39 2.55 -0.92
CA SER A 128 -26.24 1.23 -1.55
C SER A 128 -25.39 1.29 -2.82
N ASP A 129 -25.53 2.34 -3.64
CA ASP A 129 -24.71 2.50 -4.86
C ASP A 129 -23.24 2.72 -4.48
N LYS A 130 -22.98 3.57 -3.48
CA LYS A 130 -21.63 3.79 -2.94
C LYS A 130 -21.03 2.50 -2.40
N ALA A 131 -21.80 1.72 -1.62
CA ALA A 131 -21.35 0.44 -1.10
C ALA A 131 -21.07 -0.59 -2.21
N GLN A 132 -21.86 -0.57 -3.29
CA GLN A 132 -21.64 -1.45 -4.44
C GLN A 132 -20.33 -1.11 -5.16
N LEU A 133 -20.06 0.18 -5.42
CA LEU A 133 -18.82 0.64 -6.03
C LEU A 133 -17.60 0.36 -5.14
N LEU A 134 -17.72 0.53 -3.82
CA LEU A 134 -16.64 0.22 -2.86
C LEU A 134 -16.24 -1.26 -2.86
N ARG A 135 -17.08 -2.18 -3.35
CA ARG A 135 -16.76 -3.61 -3.42
C ARG A 135 -16.09 -4.02 -4.73
N ASP A 136 -15.90 -3.07 -5.64
CA ASP A 136 -15.33 -3.29 -6.96
C ASP A 136 -14.02 -2.52 -7.13
N ALA A 137 -12.91 -3.25 -7.17
CA ALA A 137 -11.57 -2.68 -7.28
C ALA A 137 -11.39 -1.88 -8.57
N GLU A 138 -11.97 -2.34 -9.68
CA GLU A 138 -11.87 -1.68 -10.98
C GLU A 138 -12.58 -0.32 -10.95
N SER A 139 -13.78 -0.27 -10.37
CA SER A 139 -14.52 0.98 -10.24
C SER A 139 -13.84 1.98 -9.31
N MET A 140 -13.25 1.53 -8.20
CA MET A 140 -12.52 2.40 -7.29
C MET A 140 -11.24 2.97 -7.91
N ALA A 141 -10.54 2.19 -8.74
CA ALA A 141 -9.38 2.66 -9.49
C ALA A 141 -9.78 3.68 -10.56
N ALA A 142 -10.84 3.38 -11.32
CA ALA A 142 -11.34 4.26 -12.37
C ALA A 142 -11.79 5.62 -11.80
N LEU A 143 -12.62 5.62 -10.74
CA LEU A 143 -13.08 6.85 -10.10
C LEU A 143 -11.91 7.70 -9.57
N HIS A 144 -10.88 7.08 -8.96
CA HIS A 144 -9.71 7.80 -8.48
C HIS A 144 -9.00 8.59 -9.60
N PHE A 145 -8.92 7.99 -10.79
CA PHE A 145 -8.30 8.60 -11.95
C PHE A 145 -9.20 9.66 -12.60
N GLU A 146 -10.47 9.33 -12.83
CA GLU A 146 -11.46 10.21 -13.47
C GLU A 146 -11.69 11.51 -12.68
N VAL A 147 -11.81 11.44 -11.36
CA VAL A 147 -12.06 12.62 -10.50
C VAL A 147 -10.92 13.64 -10.58
N ARG A 148 -9.68 13.19 -10.80
CA ARG A 148 -8.52 14.10 -10.95
C ARG A 148 -8.50 14.86 -12.27
N GLN A 149 -9.25 14.39 -13.26
CA GLN A 149 -9.33 15.01 -14.58
C GLN A 149 -10.50 15.99 -14.71
N ILE A 150 -11.26 16.20 -13.63
CA ILE A 150 -12.38 17.13 -13.63
C ILE A 150 -11.85 18.55 -13.85
N ARG A 151 -12.33 19.18 -14.93
CA ARG A 151 -12.07 20.59 -15.27
C ARG A 151 -13.16 21.53 -14.74
N ASP A 152 -14.38 21.02 -14.59
CA ASP A 152 -15.50 21.78 -14.05
C ASP A 152 -15.29 22.05 -12.56
N SER A 153 -15.17 23.32 -12.20
CA SER A 153 -14.95 23.76 -10.81
C SER A 153 -16.11 23.42 -9.88
N SER A 154 -17.35 23.44 -10.38
CA SER A 154 -18.52 23.10 -9.59
C SER A 154 -18.56 21.61 -9.24
N LEU A 155 -18.27 20.76 -10.22
CA LEU A 155 -18.20 19.32 -10.04
C LEU A 155 -16.99 18.93 -9.17
N ALA A 156 -15.83 19.57 -9.37
CA ALA A 156 -14.63 19.35 -8.55
C ALA A 156 -14.91 19.64 -7.07
N GLN A 157 -15.63 20.72 -6.77
CA GLN A 157 -16.03 21.05 -5.40
C GLN A 157 -16.94 19.99 -4.79
N GLN A 158 -17.91 19.45 -5.55
CA GLN A 158 -18.77 18.35 -5.07
C GLN A 158 -17.98 17.08 -4.76
N TRP A 159 -16.94 16.80 -5.54
CA TRP A 159 -16.00 15.71 -5.28
C TRP A 159 -15.00 16.03 -4.17
N GLY A 160 -14.88 17.27 -3.71
CA GLY A 160 -13.88 17.67 -2.71
C GLY A 160 -12.45 17.66 -3.25
N VAL A 161 -12.29 17.90 -4.56
CA VAL A 161 -11.00 18.05 -5.22
C VAL A 161 -10.85 19.46 -5.81
N ILE A 162 -9.61 19.87 -6.06
CA ILE A 162 -9.33 21.14 -6.75
C ILE A 162 -9.40 20.86 -8.25
N ALA A 163 -10.13 21.70 -8.99
CA ALA A 163 -10.24 21.56 -10.45
C ALA A 163 -8.87 21.65 -11.12
N PHE A 164 -8.67 20.82 -12.13
CA PHE A 164 -7.46 20.88 -12.94
C PHE A 164 -7.60 22.02 -13.97
N HIS A 165 -6.75 23.05 -13.85
CA HIS A 165 -6.65 24.15 -14.81
C HIS A 165 -5.80 23.75 -16.01
#